data_AF-C6PML0-F1
#
_entry.id   AF-C6PML0-F1
#
_cell.length_a   1.000
_cell.length_b   1.000
_cell.length_c   1.000
_cell.angle_alpha   90.00
_cell.angle_beta   90.00
_cell.angle_gamma   90.00
#
_symmetry.space_group_name_H-M   'P 1'
#
loop_
_entity.id
_entity.type
_entity.pdbx_description
1 polymer ?
#
loop_
_entity_poly.entity_id
_entity_poly.type
_entity_poly.pdbx_seq_one_letter_code
_entity_poly.pdbx_strand_id
1 'polypeptide(L)'
;MKSKKLQKKLIFLASLVTDGTLTQTQADAIKSALPQGHDGKEGKKDGGMSADKMKTQLDTLVTAGTITQDEETKILNYFTEKQTERQAEMDKVKNMTEAERQAYFESKKTTAKTDMFSELVTAGIISQDKADAIKAAMPAPKAHDAAQSTTTTNQ
;
A
#
# COMPACT_ATOMS: atom_id res chain seq x y z
N MET A 1 -12.81 -1.34 16.92
CA MET A 1 -14.05 -2.13 16.96
C MET A 1 -13.95 -3.17 15.85
N LYS A 2 -13.77 -4.47 16.18
CA LYS A 2 -13.63 -5.53 15.17
C LYS A 2 -14.90 -5.58 14.29
N SER A 3 -14.76 -5.49 12.96
CA SER A 3 -15.89 -5.53 12.02
C SER A 3 -16.83 -6.72 12.25
N LYS A 4 -18.15 -6.49 12.10
CA LYS A 4 -19.20 -7.51 12.25
C LYS A 4 -18.96 -8.74 11.37
N LYS A 5 -18.28 -8.57 10.22
CA LYS A 5 -17.93 -9.65 9.28
C LYS A 5 -16.80 -10.53 9.82
N LEU A 6 -15.79 -9.93 10.46
CA LEU A 6 -14.68 -10.66 11.06
C LEU A 6 -15.11 -11.40 12.33
N GLN A 7 -16.00 -10.80 13.13
CA GLN A 7 -16.55 -11.47 14.32
C GLN A 7 -17.37 -12.71 13.95
N LYS A 8 -18.24 -12.63 12.94
CA LYS A 8 -18.98 -13.82 12.45
C LYS A 8 -18.05 -14.94 11.99
N LYS A 9 -16.91 -14.61 11.36
CA LYS A 9 -15.94 -15.58 10.90
C LYS A 9 -15.16 -16.26 12.04
N LEU A 10 -14.78 -15.49 13.06
CA LEU A 10 -14.15 -16.04 14.26
C LEU A 10 -15.10 -16.96 15.04
N ILE A 11 -16.37 -16.59 15.13
CA ILE A 11 -17.41 -17.40 15.75
C ILE A 11 -17.60 -18.72 14.97
N PHE A 12 -17.60 -18.67 13.64
CA PHE A 12 -17.71 -19.87 12.80
C PHE A 12 -16.51 -20.81 12.93
N LEU A 13 -15.28 -20.30 13.00
CA LEU A 13 -14.10 -21.15 13.22
C LEU A 13 -14.12 -21.80 14.61
N ALA A 14 -14.61 -21.09 15.63
CA ALA A 14 -14.75 -21.65 16.97
C ALA A 14 -15.76 -22.80 17.02
N SER A 15 -16.91 -22.69 16.34
CA SER A 15 -17.88 -23.79 16.30
C SER A 15 -17.32 -25.03 15.62
N LEU A 16 -16.57 -24.88 14.51
CA LEU A 16 -15.94 -26.01 13.83
C LEU A 16 -14.88 -26.73 14.68
N VAL A 17 -14.23 -26.02 15.61
CA VAL A 17 -13.30 -26.63 16.58
C VAL A 17 -14.06 -27.39 17.65
N THR A 18 -15.15 -26.82 18.17
CA THR A 18 -16.02 -27.49 19.15
C THR A 18 -16.68 -28.74 18.56
N ASP A 19 -17.09 -28.70 17.30
CA ASP A 19 -17.68 -29.82 16.58
C ASP A 19 -16.65 -30.90 16.18
N GLY A 20 -15.37 -30.70 16.52
CA GLY A 20 -14.27 -31.62 16.23
C GLY A 20 -13.92 -31.73 14.74
N THR A 21 -14.51 -30.89 13.89
CA THR A 21 -14.24 -30.84 12.45
C THR A 21 -12.86 -30.24 12.17
N LEU A 22 -12.40 -29.32 13.01
CA LEU A 22 -11.07 -28.73 12.97
C LEU A 22 -10.35 -28.86 14.31
N THR A 23 -9.04 -29.03 14.27
CA THR A 23 -8.18 -28.85 15.45
C THR A 23 -7.92 -27.37 15.71
N GLN A 24 -7.58 -27.03 16.96
CA GLN A 24 -7.19 -25.68 17.34
C GLN A 24 -6.06 -25.14 16.44
N THR A 25 -5.05 -25.98 16.17
CA THR A 25 -3.93 -25.64 15.28
C THR A 25 -4.37 -25.33 13.85
N GLN A 26 -5.29 -26.11 13.28
CA GLN A 26 -5.84 -25.84 11.94
C GLN A 26 -6.64 -24.53 11.92
N ALA A 27 -7.44 -24.28 12.95
CA ALA A 27 -8.18 -23.02 13.07
C ALA A 27 -7.24 -21.82 13.16
N ASP A 28 -6.11 -21.94 13.86
CA ASP A 28 -5.13 -20.85 14.01
C ASP A 28 -4.30 -20.63 12.74
N ALA A 29 -3.93 -21.71 12.03
CA ALA A 29 -3.31 -21.61 10.71
C ALA A 29 -4.23 -20.91 9.70
N ILE A 30 -5.52 -21.24 9.70
CA ILE A 30 -6.52 -20.57 8.88
C ILE A 30 -6.66 -19.10 9.30
N LYS A 31 -6.74 -18.77 10.60
CA LYS A 31 -6.80 -17.37 11.06
C LYS A 31 -5.59 -16.55 10.59
N SER A 32 -4.41 -17.16 10.55
CA SER A 32 -3.17 -16.52 10.08
C SER A 32 -3.17 -16.33 8.56
N ALA A 33 -3.64 -17.34 7.81
CA ALA A 33 -3.73 -17.28 6.35
C ALA A 33 -4.87 -16.38 5.83
N LEU A 34 -5.87 -16.11 6.68
CA LEU A 34 -6.94 -15.19 6.33
C LEU A 34 -6.43 -13.75 6.40
N PRO A 35 -6.69 -12.93 5.36
CA PRO A 35 -6.37 -11.51 5.42
C PRO A 35 -7.10 -10.95 6.64
N GLN A 36 -6.33 -10.45 7.61
CA GLN A 36 -6.86 -9.70 8.74
C GLN A 36 -7.54 -8.50 8.10
N GLY A 37 -8.86 -8.58 7.98
CA GLY A 37 -9.65 -7.53 7.37
C GLY A 37 -9.32 -6.27 8.15
N HIS A 38 -8.51 -5.40 7.55
CA HIS A 38 -8.46 -4.01 7.92
C HIS A 38 -9.93 -3.62 8.03
N ASP A 39 -10.30 -3.07 9.18
CA ASP A 39 -11.58 -2.39 9.35
C ASP A 39 -11.57 -1.19 8.40
N GLY A 40 -11.75 -1.48 7.12
CA GLY A 40 -12.07 -0.53 6.10
C GLY A 40 -13.47 -0.09 6.43
N LYS A 41 -13.54 0.99 7.22
CA LYS A 41 -14.37 2.10 6.77
C LYS A 41 -14.28 2.13 5.25
N GLU A 42 -15.42 2.31 4.59
CA GLU A 42 -15.49 2.95 3.28
C GLU A 42 -14.85 4.35 3.38
N GLY A 43 -13.54 4.41 3.65
CA GLY A 43 -12.67 5.47 3.24
C GLY A 43 -12.39 5.14 1.80
N LYS A 44 -13.08 5.86 0.92
CA LYS A 44 -12.67 6.25 -0.43
C LYS A 44 -11.70 5.30 -1.14
N LYS A 45 -12.05 4.93 -2.37
CA LYS A 45 -11.11 4.53 -3.43
C LYS A 45 -9.95 5.54 -3.48
N ASP A 46 -8.93 5.38 -2.64
CA ASP A 46 -7.66 6.08 -2.78
C ASP A 46 -6.92 5.33 -3.89
N GLY A 47 -6.59 6.05 -4.96
CA GLY A 47 -6.03 5.52 -6.21
C GLY A 47 -4.60 4.94 -6.08
N GLY A 48 -4.26 4.31 -4.96
CA GLY A 48 -2.99 3.63 -4.71
C GLY A 48 -3.03 2.15 -5.05
N MET A 49 -1.89 1.63 -5.54
CA MET A 49 -1.67 0.20 -5.78
C MET A 49 -1.63 -0.56 -4.45
N SER A 50 -2.40 -1.65 -4.29
CA SER A 50 -2.28 -2.52 -3.11
C SER A 50 -0.96 -3.32 -3.14
N ALA A 51 -0.49 -3.75 -1.96
CA ALA A 51 0.72 -4.56 -1.83
C ALA A 51 0.64 -5.86 -2.67
N ASP A 52 -0.51 -6.54 -2.64
CA ASP A 52 -0.73 -7.75 -3.44
C ASP A 52 -0.62 -7.47 -4.94
N LYS A 53 -1.23 -6.38 -5.40
CA LYS A 53 -1.21 -6.02 -6.82
C LYS A 53 0.21 -5.63 -7.26
N MET A 54 0.95 -4.92 -6.41
CA MET A 54 2.36 -4.60 -6.63
C MET A 54 3.20 -5.88 -6.73
N LYS A 55 3.01 -6.82 -5.80
CA LYS A 55 3.69 -8.11 -5.83
C LYS A 55 3.44 -8.84 -7.15
N THR A 56 2.19 -8.94 -7.60
CA THR A 56 1.86 -9.60 -8.88
C THR A 56 2.58 -8.98 -10.08
N GLN A 57 2.75 -7.65 -10.10
CA GLN A 57 3.52 -6.99 -11.17
C GLN A 57 5.01 -7.31 -11.07
N LEU A 58 5.57 -7.31 -9.87
CA LEU A 58 6.98 -7.66 -9.66
C LEU A 58 7.26 -9.14 -9.99
N ASP A 59 6.36 -10.07 -9.63
CA ASP A 59 6.43 -11.50 -10.00
C ASP A 59 6.52 -11.67 -11.53
N THR A 60 5.77 -10.84 -12.29
CA THR A 60 5.81 -10.84 -13.76
C THR A 60 7.19 -10.38 -14.26
N LEU A 61 7.78 -9.37 -13.64
CA LEU A 61 9.10 -8.85 -13.98
C LEU A 61 10.24 -9.81 -13.58
N VAL A 62 10.07 -10.57 -12.49
CA VAL A 62 10.96 -11.67 -12.10
C VAL A 62 10.90 -12.78 -13.14
N THR A 63 9.69 -13.17 -13.55
CA THR A 63 9.48 -14.21 -14.58
C THR A 63 10.08 -13.80 -15.92
N ALA A 64 10.00 -12.52 -16.28
CA ALA A 64 10.62 -11.95 -17.47
C ALA A 64 12.16 -11.78 -17.36
N GLY A 65 12.74 -11.97 -16.16
CA GLY A 65 14.17 -11.80 -15.91
C GLY A 65 14.63 -10.34 -15.82
N THR A 66 13.71 -9.38 -15.77
CA THR A 66 14.01 -7.94 -15.66
C THR A 66 14.58 -7.61 -14.28
N ILE A 67 14.05 -8.24 -13.24
CA ILE A 67 14.54 -8.14 -11.87
C ILE A 67 14.76 -9.55 -11.29
N THR A 68 15.56 -9.65 -10.23
CA THR A 68 15.76 -10.90 -9.49
C THR A 68 14.74 -11.05 -8.37
N GLN A 69 14.59 -12.27 -7.84
CA GLN A 69 13.76 -12.53 -6.65
C GLN A 69 14.24 -11.76 -5.41
N ASP A 70 15.55 -11.56 -5.26
CA ASP A 70 16.13 -10.78 -4.16
C ASP A 70 15.78 -9.29 -4.31
N GLU A 71 15.84 -8.75 -5.53
CA GLU A 71 15.40 -7.38 -5.82
C GLU A 71 13.89 -7.22 -5.53
N GLU A 72 13.03 -8.15 -5.97
CA GLU A 72 11.60 -8.12 -5.62
C GLU A 72 11.39 -8.05 -4.10
N THR A 73 12.08 -8.90 -3.34
CA THR A 73 11.95 -8.97 -1.88
C THR A 73 12.37 -7.65 -1.23
N LYS A 74 13.52 -7.10 -1.64
CA LYS A 74 14.02 -5.81 -1.14
C LYS A 74 13.09 -4.66 -1.47
N ILE A 75 12.53 -4.65 -2.68
CA ILE A 75 11.53 -3.68 -3.10
C ILE A 75 10.31 -3.75 -2.16
N LEU A 76 9.69 -4.93 -2.00
CA LEU A 76 8.50 -5.09 -1.14
C LEU A 76 8.74 -4.67 0.30
N ASN A 77 9.92 -4.99 0.85
CA ASN A 77 10.30 -4.56 2.21
C ASN A 77 10.43 -3.04 2.29
N TYR A 78 11.12 -2.41 1.34
CA TYR A 78 11.26 -0.95 1.28
C TYR A 78 9.90 -0.24 1.26
N PHE A 79 8.98 -0.72 0.43
CA PHE A 79 7.62 -0.17 0.34
C PHE A 79 6.82 -0.34 1.65
N THR A 80 6.95 -1.51 2.31
CA THR A 80 6.30 -1.79 3.59
C THR A 80 6.82 -0.87 4.71
N GLU A 81 8.13 -0.68 4.78
CA GLU A 81 8.78 0.22 5.73
C GLU A 81 8.33 1.67 5.49
N LYS A 82 8.36 2.14 4.24
CA LYS A 82 7.89 3.50 3.88
C LYS A 82 6.42 3.73 4.18
N GLN A 83 5.56 2.72 4.01
CA GLN A 83 4.16 2.83 4.42
C GLN A 83 4.02 2.93 5.93
N THR A 84 4.81 2.16 6.69
CA THR A 84 4.81 2.21 8.16
C THR A 84 5.27 3.58 8.66
N GLU A 85 6.33 4.14 8.09
CA GLU A 85 6.80 5.50 8.38
C GLU A 85 5.73 6.54 8.08
N ARG A 86 5.11 6.47 6.89
CA ARG A 86 4.04 7.39 6.49
C ARG A 86 2.83 7.28 7.40
N GLN A 87 2.46 6.08 7.83
CA GLN A 87 1.35 5.86 8.75
C GLN A 87 1.63 6.49 10.11
N ALA A 88 2.84 6.28 10.66
CA ALA A 88 3.27 6.91 11.91
C ALA A 88 3.30 8.45 11.79
N GLU A 89 3.78 8.97 10.66
CA GLU A 89 3.76 10.40 10.36
C GLU A 89 2.33 10.96 10.32
N MET A 90 1.41 10.26 9.66
CA MET A 90 0.01 10.65 9.60
C MET A 90 -0.67 10.61 10.97
N ASP A 91 -0.37 9.62 11.80
CA ASP A 91 -0.92 9.54 13.15
C ASP A 91 -0.38 10.64 14.06
N LYS A 92 0.88 11.06 13.88
CA LYS A 92 1.41 12.27 14.50
C LYS A 92 0.63 13.52 14.05
N VAL A 93 0.46 13.72 12.74
CA VAL A 93 -0.21 14.90 12.18
C VAL A 93 -1.70 14.99 12.57
N LYS A 94 -2.38 13.86 12.74
CA LYS A 94 -3.78 13.82 13.22
C LYS A 94 -3.93 14.36 14.64
N ASN A 95 -2.90 14.22 15.47
CA ASN A 95 -2.88 14.66 16.86
C ASN A 95 -2.32 16.08 17.06
N MET A 96 -1.86 16.75 15.98
CA MET A 96 -1.37 18.13 16.02
C MET A 96 -2.51 19.15 15.87
N THR A 97 -2.35 20.33 16.47
CA THR A 97 -3.22 21.49 16.24
C THR A 97 -3.08 22.02 14.80
N GLU A 98 -3.99 22.89 14.38
CA GLU A 98 -3.95 23.46 13.02
C GLU A 98 -2.69 24.29 12.75
N ALA A 99 -2.27 25.11 13.72
CA ALA A 99 -1.04 25.89 13.63
C ALA A 99 0.21 24.99 13.56
N GLU A 100 0.28 23.94 14.38
CA GLU A 100 1.38 22.98 14.35
C GLU A 100 1.41 22.19 13.04
N ARG A 101 0.24 21.80 12.52
CA ARG A 101 0.13 21.11 11.23
C ARG A 101 0.61 21.99 10.08
N GLN A 102 0.29 23.29 10.09
CA GLN A 102 0.74 24.22 9.07
C GLN A 102 2.26 24.37 9.08
N ALA A 103 2.86 24.59 10.25
CA ALA A 103 4.31 24.65 10.41
C ALA A 103 5.00 23.33 10.00
N TYR A 104 4.38 22.19 10.32
CA TYR A 104 4.86 20.86 9.92
C TYR A 104 4.96 20.73 8.40
N PHE A 105 3.88 21.01 7.67
CA PHE A 105 3.90 20.90 6.22
C PHE A 105 4.80 21.93 5.54
N GLU A 106 4.93 23.14 6.08
CA GLU A 106 5.89 24.13 5.58
C GLU A 106 7.33 23.62 5.72
N SER A 107 7.69 23.04 6.87
CA SER A 107 9.02 22.44 7.07
C SER A 107 9.30 21.25 6.15
N LYS A 108 8.25 20.55 5.69
CA LYS A 108 8.36 19.40 4.78
C LYS A 108 8.37 19.79 3.30
N LYS A 109 7.89 20.98 2.92
CA LYS A 109 7.93 21.47 1.52
C LYS A 109 9.35 21.59 0.97
N THR A 110 10.34 21.82 1.82
CA THR A 110 11.75 21.95 1.44
C THR A 110 12.45 20.61 1.28
N THR A 111 11.86 19.50 1.72
CA THR A 111 12.36 18.16 1.42
C THR A 111 12.04 17.86 -0.04
N ALA A 112 13.06 17.60 -0.86
CA ALA A 112 12.90 17.24 -2.26
C ALA A 112 11.91 16.07 -2.38
N LYS A 113 10.88 16.26 -3.20
CA LYS A 113 9.93 15.19 -3.55
C LYS A 113 10.62 14.23 -4.51
N THR A 114 11.43 13.34 -3.96
CA THR A 114 12.04 12.26 -4.72
C THR A 114 10.97 11.22 -5.03
N ASP A 115 10.87 10.80 -6.28
CA ASP A 115 9.99 9.70 -6.66
C ASP A 115 10.49 8.41 -6.01
N MET A 116 9.57 7.57 -5.55
CA MET A 116 9.90 6.41 -4.72
C MET A 116 10.77 5.38 -5.45
N PHE A 117 10.70 5.30 -6.79
CA PHE A 117 11.61 4.46 -7.56
C PHE A 117 13.02 5.05 -7.63
N SER A 118 13.15 6.37 -7.61
CA SER A 118 14.46 7.03 -7.54
C SER A 118 15.13 6.80 -6.18
N GLU A 119 14.34 6.67 -5.11
CA GLU A 119 14.85 6.26 -3.79
C GLU A 119 15.36 4.81 -3.81
N LEU A 120 14.68 3.89 -4.50
CA LEU A 120 15.15 2.51 -4.66
C LEU A 120 16.50 2.44 -5.40
N VAL A 121 16.68 3.28 -6.43
CA VAL A 121 17.96 3.41 -7.15
C VAL A 121 19.04 3.97 -6.23
N THR A 122 18.72 5.02 -5.46
CA THR A 122 19.64 5.63 -4.50
C THR A 122 20.05 4.66 -3.40
N ALA A 123 19.12 3.81 -2.95
CA ALA A 123 19.37 2.75 -1.98
C ALA A 123 20.17 1.57 -2.55
N GLY A 124 20.47 1.57 -3.86
CA GLY A 124 21.18 0.49 -4.52
C GLY A 124 20.38 -0.81 -4.61
N ILE A 125 19.05 -0.74 -4.47
CA ILE A 125 18.17 -1.91 -4.55
C ILE A 125 18.01 -2.35 -6.00
N ILE A 126 17.95 -1.40 -6.94
CA ILE A 126 17.83 -1.63 -8.38
C ILE A 126 18.65 -0.60 -9.15
N SER A 127 18.94 -0.90 -10.43
CA SER A 127 19.47 0.09 -11.36
C SER A 127 18.38 1.03 -11.89
N GLN A 128 18.81 2.13 -12.50
CA GLN A 128 17.90 3.09 -13.15
C GLN A 128 17.04 2.41 -14.24
N ASP A 129 17.65 1.60 -15.11
CA ASP A 129 16.94 0.90 -16.18
C ASP A 129 15.84 -0.03 -15.64
N LYS A 130 16.11 -0.72 -14.52
CA LYS A 130 15.14 -1.58 -13.83
C LYS A 130 14.03 -0.74 -13.20
N ALA A 131 14.35 0.40 -12.61
CA ALA A 131 13.37 1.32 -12.06
C ALA A 131 12.40 1.81 -13.14
N ASP A 132 12.90 2.14 -14.33
CA ASP A 132 12.08 2.60 -15.44
C ASP A 132 11.24 1.47 -16.04
N ALA A 133 11.77 0.25 -16.12
CA ALA A 133 11.00 -0.93 -16.50
C ALA A 133 9.87 -1.24 -15.50
N ILE A 134 10.12 -1.12 -14.20
CA ILE A 134 9.09 -1.29 -13.16
C ILE A 134 8.02 -0.21 -13.29
N LYS A 135 8.40 1.06 -13.47
CA LYS A 135 7.45 2.17 -13.69
C LYS A 135 6.54 1.90 -14.90
N ALA A 136 7.11 1.41 -16.00
CA ALA A 136 6.36 1.09 -17.21
C ALA A 136 5.38 -0.08 -17.00
N ALA A 137 5.70 -1.02 -16.11
CA ALA A 137 4.82 -2.14 -15.77
C ALA A 137 3.72 -1.77 -14.75
N MET A 138 3.92 -0.72 -13.96
CA MET A 138 2.90 -0.30 -13.00
C MET A 138 1.75 0.43 -13.69
N PRO A 139 0.48 0.09 -13.39
CA PRO A 139 -0.66 0.78 -13.96
C PRO A 139 -0.65 2.23 -13.49
N ALA A 140 -0.63 3.17 -14.44
CA ALA A 140 -0.81 4.58 -14.14
C ALA A 140 -2.10 4.79 -13.34
N PRO A 141 -2.13 5.72 -12.37
CA PRO A 141 -3.38 6.16 -11.77
C PRO A 141 -4.34 6.50 -12.91
N LYS A 142 -5.57 5.98 -12.86
CA LYS A 142 -6.60 6.36 -13.84
C LYS A 142 -6.59 7.89 -13.90
N ALA A 143 -6.33 8.46 -15.07
CA ALA A 143 -6.56 9.87 -15.28
C ALA A 143 -8.01 10.12 -14.83
N HIS A 144 -8.21 11.00 -13.85
CA HIS A 144 -9.51 11.63 -13.73
C HIS A 144 -9.72 12.31 -15.08
N ASP A 145 -10.69 11.86 -15.86
CA ASP A 145 -11.06 12.46 -17.13
C ASP A 145 -11.10 13.98 -16.95
N ALA A 146 -10.11 14.66 -17.51
CA ALA A 146 -10.09 16.10 -17.66
C ALA A 146 -11.08 16.45 -18.78
N ALA A 147 -12.37 16.24 -18.51
CA ALA A 147 -13.43 16.77 -19.34
C ALA A 147 -13.62 18.25 -18.98
N GLN A 148 -12.99 19.09 -19.82
CA GLN A 148 -13.52 20.36 -20.32
C GLN A 148 -14.08 21.37 -19.28
N SER A 149 -13.29 22.41 -19.01
CA SER A 149 -13.83 23.76 -18.99
C SER A 149 -12.95 24.63 -19.87
N THR A 150 -13.43 24.78 -21.10
CA THR A 150 -12.93 25.72 -22.09
C THR A 150 -13.01 27.13 -21.55
N THR A 151 -11.94 27.87 -21.80
CA THR A 151 -11.82 29.31 -21.87
C THR A 151 -13.12 29.98 -22.37
N THR A 152 -13.78 30.76 -21.52
CA THR A 152 -14.64 31.86 -21.98
C THR A 152 -13.81 33.12 -21.97
N THR A 153 -13.26 33.46 -23.13
CA THR A 153 -12.84 34.82 -23.46
C THR A 153 -14.11 35.59 -23.79
N ASN A 154 -14.48 36.58 -22.96
CA ASN A 154 -15.36 37.65 -23.40
C ASN A 154 -14.50 38.91 -23.57
N GLN A 155 -14.43 39.35 -24.83
CA GLN A 155 -14.24 40.75 -25.18
C GLN A 155 -15.55 41.51 -24.95
#